data_AF-A0A7Z9G4W6-F1
#
_entry.id   AF-A0A7Z9G4W6-F1
#
_cell.length_a   1.000
_cell.length_b   1.000
_cell.length_c   1.000
_cell.angle_alpha   90.00
_cell.angle_beta   90.00
_cell.angle_gamma   90.00
#
_symmetry.space_group_name_H-M   'P 1'
#
loop_
_entity.id
_entity.type
_entity.pdbx_description
1 polymer ?
#
loop_
_entity_poly.entity_id
_entity_poly.type
_entity_poly.pdbx_seq_one_letter_code
_entity_poly.pdbx_strand_id
1 'polypeptide(L)'
;MVAFLSTGGLVVAVFCTDFLIVGFSMLMLGRVSRNTVLNTCVAVVFLFGVRALAAYQVNENTIGLALSMGLLHLVTRNGNNSIPKAWAVAAAVILGHLVGIRPITLLLIPAALVLMRGSKVMRAIFVGSVLVAMSPWLVAHGQAFGNAVHHPALEYGHETQTLLTETPLEMSFTFHPLNYPFAEQWLRPPAHPYPTNLRLPLELLQALGAPFLALVICGCLGMWILSRRRDLLGLVLWILPVPLILGAI
;
A
#
# COMPACT_ATOMS: atom_id res chain seq x y z
N MET A 1 -12.18 -18.42 -15.82
CA MET A 1 -11.15 -18.32 -14.76
C MET A 1 -10.07 -19.41 -14.84
N VAL A 2 -10.40 -20.66 -15.22
CA VAL A 2 -9.45 -21.79 -15.27
C VAL A 2 -8.29 -21.62 -16.27
N ALA A 3 -8.47 -20.90 -17.38
CA ALA A 3 -7.40 -20.67 -18.36
C ALA A 3 -6.27 -19.72 -17.88
N PHE A 4 -6.58 -18.81 -16.95
CA PHE A 4 -5.61 -17.83 -16.41
C PHE A 4 -4.72 -18.44 -15.30
N LEU A 5 -5.09 -19.61 -14.78
CA LEU A 5 -4.36 -20.36 -13.76
C LEU A 5 -3.46 -21.46 -14.35
N SER A 6 -3.40 -21.57 -15.69
CA SER A 6 -2.38 -22.37 -16.35
C SER A 6 -0.99 -21.78 -16.12
N THR A 7 0.07 -22.60 -16.24
CA THR A 7 1.47 -22.15 -16.14
C THR A 7 1.77 -20.95 -17.05
N GLY A 8 1.13 -20.86 -18.22
CA GLY A 8 1.25 -19.69 -19.10
C GLY A 8 0.64 -18.41 -18.54
N GLY A 9 -0.51 -18.49 -17.86
CA GLY A 9 -1.17 -17.33 -17.26
C GLY A 9 -0.38 -16.74 -16.09
N LEU A 10 0.25 -17.59 -15.27
CA LEU A 10 1.12 -17.16 -14.18
C LEU A 10 2.37 -16.43 -14.67
N VAL A 11 3.03 -16.95 -15.71
CA VAL A 11 4.21 -16.29 -16.32
C VAL A 11 3.85 -14.92 -16.88
N VAL A 12 2.71 -14.80 -17.58
CA VAL A 12 2.23 -13.51 -18.10
C VAL A 12 1.93 -12.54 -16.96
N ALA A 13 1.30 -12.98 -15.87
CA ALA A 13 1.02 -12.13 -14.71
C ALA A 13 2.30 -11.66 -14.00
N VAL A 14 3.31 -12.53 -13.85
CA VAL A 14 4.64 -12.16 -13.33
C VAL A 14 5.28 -11.11 -14.23
N PHE A 15 5.30 -11.33 -15.54
CA PHE A 15 5.89 -10.39 -16.49
C PHE A 15 5.20 -9.02 -16.48
N CYS A 16 3.86 -9.01 -16.49
CA CYS A 16 3.08 -7.77 -16.39
C CYS A 16 3.37 -7.02 -15.08
N THR A 17 3.46 -7.72 -13.95
CA THR A 17 3.75 -7.09 -12.65
C THR A 17 5.17 -6.53 -12.59
N ASP A 18 6.16 -7.26 -13.10
CA ASP A 18 7.55 -6.79 -13.20
C ASP A 18 7.65 -5.55 -14.07
N PHE A 19 6.96 -5.56 -15.22
CA PHE A 19 6.93 -4.41 -16.13
C PHE A 19 6.29 -3.18 -15.47
N LEU A 20 5.20 -3.36 -14.71
CA LEU A 20 4.57 -2.27 -13.97
C LEU A 20 5.48 -1.73 -12.86
N ILE A 21 6.16 -2.59 -12.10
CA ILE A 21 7.11 -2.18 -11.07
C ILE A 21 8.25 -1.37 -11.68
N VAL A 22 8.90 -1.89 -12.72
CA VAL A 22 10.01 -1.20 -13.38
C VAL A 22 9.53 0.10 -14.00
N GLY A 23 8.40 0.07 -14.74
CA GLY A 23 7.83 1.24 -15.38
C GLY A 23 7.49 2.36 -14.40
N PHE A 24 6.76 2.06 -13.32
CA PHE A 24 6.42 3.06 -12.31
C PHE A 24 7.65 3.52 -11.50
N SER A 25 8.61 2.63 -11.24
CA SER A 25 9.90 3.00 -10.63
C SER A 25 10.64 4.01 -11.50
N MET A 26 10.76 3.75 -12.81
CA MET A 26 11.41 4.67 -13.76
C MET A 26 10.67 6.00 -13.86
N LEU A 27 9.33 5.99 -13.86
CA LEU A 27 8.52 7.21 -13.86
C LEU A 27 8.70 8.05 -12.59
N MET A 28 8.91 7.41 -11.44
CA MET A 28 9.23 8.09 -10.18
C MET A 28 10.66 8.61 -10.16
N LEU A 29 11.63 7.78 -10.53
CA LEU A 29 13.06 8.12 -10.57
C LEU A 29 13.37 9.21 -11.60
N GLY A 30 12.68 9.22 -12.73
CA GLY A 30 12.78 10.25 -13.76
C GLY A 30 12.46 11.67 -13.27
N ARG A 31 11.80 11.80 -12.11
CA ARG A 31 11.56 13.09 -11.46
C ARG A 31 12.76 13.58 -10.65
N VAL A 32 13.61 12.66 -10.20
CA VAL A 32 14.76 12.95 -9.35
C VAL A 32 16.03 13.03 -10.19
N SER A 33 16.17 12.13 -11.18
CA SER A 33 17.35 12.00 -12.02
C SER A 33 16.97 11.95 -13.49
N ARG A 34 17.68 12.71 -14.33
CA ARG A 34 17.57 12.63 -15.80
C ARG A 34 18.38 11.49 -16.42
N ASN A 35 19.20 10.80 -15.62
CA ASN A 35 20.03 9.71 -16.12
C ASN A 35 19.21 8.43 -16.25
N THR A 36 18.78 8.13 -17.47
CA THR A 36 17.94 6.95 -17.78
C THR A 36 18.63 5.65 -17.39
N VAL A 37 19.94 5.51 -17.64
CA VAL A 37 20.68 4.28 -17.34
C VAL A 37 20.66 4.02 -15.83
N LEU A 38 20.98 5.04 -15.03
CA LEU A 38 20.93 4.93 -13.57
C LEU A 38 19.51 4.58 -13.10
N ASN A 39 18.50 5.25 -13.64
CA ASN A 39 17.10 5.00 -13.26
C ASN A 39 16.67 3.56 -13.60
N THR A 40 17.09 3.03 -14.74
CA THR A 40 16.85 1.65 -15.13
C THR A 40 17.56 0.68 -14.19
N CYS A 41 18.84 0.90 -13.89
CA CYS A 41 19.58 0.06 -12.95
C CYS A 41 18.91 0.04 -11.57
N VAL A 42 18.52 1.19 -11.04
CA VAL A 42 17.84 1.29 -9.73
C VAL A 42 16.47 0.60 -9.77
N ALA A 43 15.68 0.78 -10.84
CA ALA A 43 14.40 0.11 -11.01
C ALA A 43 14.54 -1.42 -11.07
N VAL A 44 15.57 -1.93 -11.73
CA VAL A 44 15.87 -3.37 -11.81
C VAL A 44 16.32 -3.91 -10.46
N VAL A 45 17.22 -3.22 -9.75
CA VAL A 45 17.64 -3.61 -8.39
C VAL A 45 16.45 -3.63 -7.44
N PHE A 46 15.58 -2.62 -7.52
CA PHE A 46 14.35 -2.57 -6.73
C PHE A 46 13.44 -3.76 -7.04
N LEU A 47 13.25 -4.11 -8.31
CA LEU A 47 12.49 -5.28 -8.72
C LEU A 47 13.06 -6.57 -8.08
N PHE A 48 14.38 -6.78 -8.15
CA PHE A 48 15.00 -7.96 -7.52
C PHE A 48 14.77 -7.99 -6.01
N GLY A 49 14.89 -6.86 -5.32
CA GLY A 49 14.57 -6.76 -3.88
C GLY A 49 13.10 -7.10 -3.58
N VAL A 50 12.17 -6.62 -4.39
CA VAL A 50 10.73 -6.95 -4.27
C VAL A 50 10.50 -8.44 -4.47
N ARG A 51 11.14 -9.07 -5.45
CA ARG A 51 11.02 -10.52 -5.72
C ARG A 51 11.68 -11.37 -4.64
N ALA A 52 12.76 -10.88 -4.02
CA ALA A 52 13.38 -11.53 -2.87
C ALA A 52 12.45 -11.52 -1.64
N LEU A 53 11.72 -10.43 -1.40
CA LEU A 53 10.72 -10.33 -0.33
C LEU A 53 9.45 -11.14 -0.62
N ALA A 54 8.99 -11.12 -1.87
CA ALA A 54 7.79 -11.79 -2.32
C ALA A 54 8.14 -13.13 -3.00
N ALA A 55 8.88 -14.01 -2.32
CA ALA A 55 9.43 -15.27 -2.85
C ALA A 55 8.40 -16.26 -3.47
N TYR A 56 7.09 -15.98 -3.37
CA TYR A 56 6.02 -16.73 -4.02
C TYR A 56 5.53 -16.05 -5.32
N GLN A 57 5.38 -16.85 -6.38
CA GLN A 57 4.90 -16.42 -7.71
C GLN A 57 3.50 -15.77 -7.63
N VAL A 58 3.29 -14.70 -8.41
CA VAL A 58 2.06 -13.89 -8.50
C VAL A 58 1.43 -13.61 -7.12
N ASN A 59 2.14 -12.82 -6.31
CA ASN A 59 1.60 -12.33 -5.06
C ASN A 59 0.76 -11.08 -5.33
N GLU A 60 -0.47 -11.06 -4.83
CA GLU A 60 -1.35 -9.88 -4.77
C GLU A 60 -0.63 -8.65 -4.20
N ASN A 61 0.33 -8.86 -3.29
CA ASN A 61 1.20 -7.81 -2.75
C ASN A 61 2.11 -7.17 -3.80
N THR A 62 2.60 -7.94 -4.77
CA THR A 62 3.46 -7.42 -5.85
C THR A 62 2.64 -6.57 -6.81
N ILE A 63 1.42 -7.00 -7.14
CA ILE A 63 0.45 -6.20 -7.91
C ILE A 63 0.09 -4.94 -7.13
N GLY A 64 -0.26 -5.10 -5.84
CA GLY A 64 -0.61 -4.01 -4.94
C GLY A 64 0.51 -2.98 -4.80
N LEU A 65 1.77 -3.41 -4.73
CA LEU A 65 2.93 -2.53 -4.73
C LEU A 65 3.03 -1.75 -6.03
N ALA A 66 2.98 -2.42 -7.18
CA ALA A 66 3.07 -1.77 -8.49
C ALA A 66 1.97 -0.70 -8.68
N LEU A 67 0.72 -1.05 -8.35
CA LEU A 67 -0.41 -0.13 -8.39
C LEU A 67 -0.27 1.01 -7.38
N SER A 68 0.24 0.74 -6.16
CA SER A 68 0.51 1.78 -5.16
C SER A 68 1.58 2.76 -5.62
N MET A 69 2.63 2.29 -6.30
CA MET A 69 3.66 3.15 -6.90
C MET A 69 3.08 4.01 -8.03
N GLY A 70 2.25 3.42 -8.89
CA GLY A 70 1.52 4.15 -9.92
C GLY A 70 0.61 5.22 -9.31
N LEU A 71 -0.17 4.87 -8.29
CA LEU A 71 -1.02 5.81 -7.57
C LEU A 71 -0.21 6.95 -6.96
N LEU A 72 0.87 6.63 -6.26
CA LEU A 72 1.77 7.61 -5.65
C LEU A 72 2.33 8.54 -6.73
N HIS A 73 2.75 8.02 -7.88
CA HIS A 73 3.18 8.82 -9.03
C HIS A 73 2.09 9.79 -9.48
N LEU A 74 0.85 9.33 -9.67
CA LEU A 74 -0.26 10.16 -10.13
C LEU A 74 -0.58 11.29 -9.14
N VAL A 75 -0.67 11.00 -7.84
CA VAL A 75 -1.06 12.00 -6.83
C VAL A 75 0.05 13.02 -6.53
N THR A 76 1.31 12.66 -6.77
CA THR A 76 2.47 13.55 -6.56
C THR A 76 2.94 14.27 -7.83
N ARG A 77 2.27 14.07 -8.98
CA ARG A 77 2.78 14.48 -10.31
C ARG A 77 2.96 15.97 -10.52
N ASN A 78 2.21 16.81 -9.81
CA ASN A 78 2.26 18.24 -10.05
C ASN A 78 2.73 18.98 -8.80
N GLY A 79 3.96 19.48 -8.86
CA GLY A 79 4.51 20.37 -7.84
C GLY A 79 3.71 21.67 -7.67
N ASN A 80 3.30 22.31 -8.78
CA ASN A 80 2.63 23.63 -8.77
C ASN A 80 1.37 23.76 -9.66
N ASN A 81 1.12 22.85 -10.60
CA ASN A 81 -0.03 22.94 -11.50
C ASN A 81 -1.22 22.09 -11.02
N SER A 82 -2.44 22.51 -11.33
CA SER A 82 -3.62 21.68 -11.09
C SER A 82 -3.47 20.34 -11.83
N ILE A 83 -3.66 19.24 -11.11
CA ILE A 83 -3.73 17.90 -11.70
C ILE A 83 -4.92 17.90 -12.69
N PRO A 84 -4.78 17.41 -13.93
CA PRO A 84 -5.92 17.35 -14.84
C PRO A 84 -6.95 16.36 -14.28
N LYS A 85 -8.25 16.63 -14.46
CA LYS A 85 -9.33 15.80 -13.89
C LYS A 85 -9.19 14.31 -14.24
N ALA A 86 -8.74 14.00 -15.46
CA ALA A 86 -8.47 12.63 -15.90
C ALA A 86 -7.45 11.88 -15.02
N TRP A 87 -6.47 12.57 -14.47
CA TRP A 87 -5.46 11.98 -13.59
C TRP A 87 -6.01 11.70 -12.20
N ALA A 88 -6.89 12.56 -11.69
CA ALA A 88 -7.62 12.30 -10.44
C ALA A 88 -8.52 11.07 -10.59
N VAL A 89 -9.20 10.92 -11.73
CA VAL A 89 -10.00 9.73 -12.03
C VAL A 89 -9.11 8.49 -12.17
N ALA A 90 -8.00 8.56 -12.88
CA ALA A 90 -7.07 7.43 -13.00
C ALA A 90 -6.51 6.99 -11.64
N ALA A 91 -6.11 7.95 -10.80
CA ALA A 91 -5.69 7.67 -9.41
C ALA A 91 -6.81 7.01 -8.61
N ALA A 92 -8.03 7.51 -8.72
CA ALA A 92 -9.18 6.94 -8.04
C ALA A 92 -9.49 5.51 -8.50
N VAL A 93 -9.38 5.22 -9.80
CA VAL A 93 -9.56 3.87 -10.36
C VAL A 93 -8.50 2.91 -9.84
N ILE A 94 -7.23 3.32 -9.80
CA ILE A 94 -6.15 2.50 -9.24
C ILE A 94 -6.41 2.22 -7.76
N LEU A 95 -6.81 3.23 -6.98
CA LEU A 95 -7.11 3.04 -5.56
C LEU A 95 -8.33 2.13 -5.36
N GLY A 96 -9.38 2.27 -6.17
CA GLY A 96 -10.54 1.37 -6.11
C GLY A 96 -10.18 -0.09 -6.41
N HIS A 97 -9.27 -0.34 -7.35
CA HIS A 97 -8.73 -1.69 -7.59
C HIS A 97 -7.86 -2.18 -6.44
N LEU A 98 -7.04 -1.32 -5.85
CA LEU A 98 -6.25 -1.65 -4.66
C LEU A 98 -7.14 -2.09 -3.50
N VAL A 99 -8.31 -1.48 -3.32
CA VAL A 99 -9.30 -1.87 -2.30
C VAL A 99 -9.85 -3.26 -2.57
N GLY A 100 -10.09 -3.60 -3.84
CA GLY A 100 -10.47 -4.94 -4.25
C GLY A 100 -9.41 -6.00 -3.96
N ILE A 101 -8.12 -5.66 -4.14
CA ILE A 101 -7.02 -6.57 -3.81
C ILE A 101 -6.86 -6.67 -2.29
N ARG A 102 -6.85 -5.54 -1.59
CA ARG A 102 -6.75 -5.44 -0.13
C ARG A 102 -7.59 -4.27 0.40
N PRO A 103 -8.69 -4.54 1.13
CA PRO A 103 -9.55 -3.48 1.68
C PRO A 103 -8.82 -2.46 2.56
N ILE A 104 -7.72 -2.89 3.19
CA ILE A 104 -6.84 -2.05 4.02
C ILE A 104 -6.29 -0.81 3.31
N THR A 105 -6.23 -0.84 1.98
CA THR A 105 -5.76 0.28 1.16
C THR A 105 -6.72 1.46 1.18
N LEU A 106 -7.94 1.33 1.73
CA LEU A 106 -8.82 2.44 2.07
C LEU A 106 -8.12 3.47 2.98
N LEU A 107 -7.21 3.01 3.84
CA LEU A 107 -6.42 3.88 4.71
C LEU A 107 -5.42 4.77 3.95
N LEU A 108 -5.22 4.53 2.65
CA LEU A 108 -4.41 5.40 1.78
C LEU A 108 -5.18 6.62 1.28
N ILE A 109 -6.51 6.67 1.42
CA ILE A 109 -7.33 7.81 0.95
C ILE A 109 -6.87 9.13 1.58
N PRO A 110 -6.68 9.25 2.91
CA PRO A 110 -6.21 10.50 3.52
C PRO A 110 -4.83 10.91 2.99
N ALA A 111 -3.92 9.95 2.84
CA ALA A 111 -2.58 10.19 2.30
C ALA A 111 -2.65 10.71 0.85
N ALA A 112 -3.44 10.06 0.00
CA ALA A 112 -3.67 10.48 -1.38
C ALA A 112 -4.27 11.89 -1.46
N LEU A 113 -5.23 12.23 -0.60
CA LEU A 113 -5.84 13.56 -0.55
C LEU A 113 -4.84 14.64 -0.08
N VAL A 114 -3.98 14.31 0.89
CA VAL A 114 -2.91 15.22 1.34
C VAL A 114 -1.89 15.42 0.23
N LEU A 115 -1.47 14.37 -0.48
CA LEU A 115 -0.50 14.47 -1.58
C LEU A 115 -1.08 15.18 -2.80
N MET A 116 -2.37 15.02 -3.09
CA MET A 116 -3.02 15.61 -4.25
C MET A 116 -3.12 17.14 -4.14
N ARG A 117 -2.30 17.85 -4.92
CA ARG A 117 -2.32 19.33 -5.02
C ARG A 117 -3.45 19.78 -5.96
N GLY A 118 -4.69 19.75 -5.47
CA GLY A 118 -5.88 20.11 -6.22
C GLY A 118 -6.97 20.86 -5.43
N SER A 119 -7.91 21.47 -6.16
CA SER A 119 -9.07 22.17 -5.59
C SER A 119 -10.03 21.21 -4.86
N LYS A 120 -10.94 21.76 -4.05
CA LYS A 120 -11.99 20.97 -3.36
C LYS A 120 -12.81 20.13 -4.35
N VAL A 121 -13.13 20.70 -5.52
CA VAL A 121 -13.85 20.00 -6.59
C VAL A 121 -13.07 18.79 -7.09
N MET A 122 -11.76 18.92 -7.29
CA MET A 122 -10.93 17.79 -7.70
C MET A 122 -10.86 16.69 -6.64
N ARG A 123 -10.79 17.06 -5.36
CA ARG A 123 -10.84 16.10 -4.25
C ARG A 123 -12.17 15.38 -4.20
N ALA A 124 -13.27 16.09 -4.43
CA ALA A 124 -14.60 15.48 -4.53
C ALA A 124 -14.70 14.52 -5.73
N ILE A 125 -14.18 14.90 -6.89
CA ILE A 125 -14.10 14.01 -8.07
C ILE A 125 -13.30 12.76 -7.73
N PHE A 126 -12.12 12.91 -7.13
CA PHE A 126 -11.30 11.76 -6.71
C PHE A 126 -12.07 10.84 -5.78
N VAL A 127 -12.63 11.37 -4.68
CA VAL A 127 -13.38 10.55 -3.70
C VAL A 127 -14.58 9.88 -4.36
N GLY A 128 -15.39 10.63 -5.13
CA GLY A 128 -16.53 10.06 -5.84
C GLY A 128 -16.13 8.96 -6.83
N SER A 129 -15.04 9.16 -7.57
CA SER A 129 -14.50 8.14 -8.46
C SER A 129 -13.93 6.92 -7.71
N VAL A 130 -13.37 7.09 -6.50
CA VAL A 130 -12.91 5.96 -5.67
C VAL A 130 -14.10 5.11 -5.26
N LEU A 131 -15.18 5.74 -4.78
CA LEU A 131 -16.43 5.06 -4.41
C LEU A 131 -16.98 4.24 -5.58
N VAL A 132 -17.03 4.84 -6.77
CA VAL A 132 -17.52 4.16 -7.99
C VAL A 132 -16.58 3.02 -8.41
N ALA A 133 -15.27 3.23 -8.35
CA ALA A 133 -14.29 2.23 -8.78
C ALA A 133 -14.21 1.03 -7.82
N MET A 134 -14.44 1.23 -6.52
CA MET A 134 -14.45 0.13 -5.55
C MET A 134 -15.78 -0.62 -5.47
N SER A 135 -16.89 -0.03 -5.94
CA SER A 135 -18.20 -0.65 -5.79
C SER A 135 -18.33 -2.06 -6.40
N PRO A 136 -17.74 -2.39 -7.58
CA PRO A 136 -17.84 -3.75 -8.11
C PRO A 136 -17.13 -4.76 -7.20
N TRP A 137 -16.02 -4.35 -6.59
CA TRP A 137 -15.25 -5.18 -5.65
C TRP A 137 -16.01 -5.40 -4.35
N LEU A 138 -16.61 -4.34 -3.80
CA LEU A 138 -17.43 -4.43 -2.59
C LEU A 138 -18.64 -5.35 -2.79
N VAL A 139 -19.31 -5.26 -3.95
CA VAL A 139 -20.42 -6.16 -4.30
C VAL A 139 -19.92 -7.60 -4.42
N ALA A 140 -18.83 -7.83 -5.15
CA ALA A 140 -18.26 -9.16 -5.31
C ALA A 140 -17.82 -9.77 -3.97
N HIS A 141 -17.18 -9.00 -3.10
CA HIS A 141 -16.81 -9.43 -1.75
C HIS A 141 -18.03 -9.72 -0.88
N GLY A 142 -19.05 -8.86 -0.92
CA GLY A 142 -20.30 -9.09 -0.19
C GLY A 142 -21.00 -10.38 -0.64
N GLN A 143 -20.99 -10.68 -1.93
CA GLN A 143 -21.54 -11.91 -2.49
C GLN A 143 -20.68 -13.14 -2.17
N ALA A 144 -19.36 -13.02 -2.22
CA ALA A 144 -18.43 -14.14 -2.03
C ALA A 144 -18.22 -14.51 -0.55
N PHE A 145 -18.16 -13.50 0.33
CA PHE A 145 -17.74 -13.66 1.73
C PHE A 145 -18.83 -13.25 2.74
N GLY A 146 -20.00 -12.80 2.28
CA GLY A 146 -21.08 -12.31 3.15
C GLY A 146 -20.83 -10.91 3.74
N ASN A 147 -19.63 -10.35 3.56
CA ASN A 147 -19.27 -9.00 4.01
C ASN A 147 -18.39 -8.31 2.95
N ALA A 148 -18.76 -7.08 2.57
CA ALA A 148 -18.12 -6.33 1.49
C ALA A 148 -16.70 -5.84 1.80
N VAL A 149 -16.35 -5.69 3.09
CA VAL A 149 -15.08 -5.10 3.54
C VAL A 149 -14.21 -6.09 4.31
N HIS A 150 -14.68 -7.32 4.47
CA HIS A 150 -13.98 -8.37 5.21
C HIS A 150 -13.52 -9.48 4.27
N HIS A 151 -12.31 -10.00 4.49
CA HIS A 151 -11.78 -11.11 3.72
C HIS A 151 -11.39 -12.24 4.69
N PRO A 152 -11.96 -13.46 4.57
CA PRO A 152 -11.73 -14.56 5.51
C PRO A 152 -10.26 -14.98 5.62
N ALA A 153 -9.46 -14.82 4.57
CA ALA A 153 -8.01 -15.08 4.64
C ALA A 153 -7.22 -14.11 5.55
N LEU A 154 -7.88 -13.08 6.11
CA LEU A 154 -7.32 -12.24 7.17
C LEU A 154 -7.66 -12.78 8.57
N GLU A 155 -8.57 -13.75 8.69
CA GLU A 155 -8.84 -14.52 9.91
C GLU A 155 -7.79 -15.63 10.03
N TYR A 156 -6.55 -15.27 10.39
CA TYR A 156 -5.58 -16.29 10.79
C TYR A 156 -6.02 -16.88 12.14
N GLY A 157 -6.26 -18.19 12.14
CA GLY A 157 -6.86 -18.92 13.25
C GLY A 157 -6.16 -18.72 14.59
N HIS A 158 -6.89 -18.11 15.52
CA HIS A 158 -6.94 -18.52 16.92
C HIS A 158 -8.40 -18.50 17.36
N GLU A 159 -8.82 -19.57 18.01
CA GLU A 159 -10.19 -19.77 18.50
C GLU A 159 -10.62 -18.60 19.40
N THR A 160 -11.69 -17.91 18.97
CA THR A 160 -12.61 -17.05 19.75
C THR A 160 -12.00 -16.09 20.78
N GLN A 161 -11.93 -14.79 20.44
CA GLN A 161 -11.98 -13.72 21.45
C GLN A 161 -12.85 -12.54 20.97
N THR A 162 -13.98 -12.37 21.63
CA THR A 162 -15.01 -11.35 21.41
C THR A 162 -14.88 -10.26 22.45
N LEU A 163 -14.68 -9.01 22.03
CA LEU A 163 -14.81 -7.86 22.91
C LEU A 163 -15.51 -6.73 22.17
N LEU A 164 -16.72 -6.42 22.67
CA LEU A 164 -17.58 -5.24 22.48
C LEU A 164 -18.95 -5.60 21.90
N THR A 165 -19.81 -6.10 22.78
CA THR A 165 -21.21 -6.44 22.48
C THR A 165 -22.16 -5.26 22.61
N GLU A 166 -21.70 -4.05 22.98
CA GLU A 166 -22.61 -2.93 23.27
C GLU A 166 -22.10 -1.62 22.65
N THR A 167 -22.31 -1.45 21.35
CA THR A 167 -22.42 -0.11 20.74
C THR A 167 -23.90 0.22 20.54
N PRO A 168 -24.33 1.48 20.70
CA PRO A 168 -25.74 1.88 20.56
C PRO A 168 -26.32 1.73 19.13
N LEU A 169 -25.55 1.16 18.19
CA LEU A 169 -25.90 0.93 16.79
C LEU A 169 -25.85 -0.56 16.39
N GLU A 170 -25.72 -1.49 17.36
CA GLU A 170 -25.66 -2.94 17.13
C GLU A 170 -24.62 -3.39 16.08
N MET A 171 -23.54 -2.62 15.90
CA MET A 171 -22.41 -3.05 15.08
C MET A 171 -21.44 -3.86 15.96
N SER A 172 -21.31 -5.15 15.67
CA SER A 172 -20.36 -6.05 16.34
C SER A 172 -18.99 -5.97 15.67
N PHE A 173 -17.94 -5.83 16.49
CA PHE A 173 -16.55 -5.91 16.08
C PHE A 173 -15.82 -6.96 16.92
N THR A 174 -15.01 -7.79 16.27
CA THR A 174 -14.18 -8.81 16.92
C THR A 174 -12.79 -8.21 17.20
N PHE A 175 -12.31 -8.26 18.45
CA PHE A 175 -11.04 -7.66 18.89
C PHE A 175 -10.28 -8.60 19.84
N HIS A 176 -8.95 -8.66 19.71
CA HIS A 176 -8.05 -9.53 20.48
C HIS A 176 -7.39 -8.77 21.66
N PRO A 177 -7.52 -9.25 22.92
CA PRO A 177 -6.77 -8.73 24.05
C PRO A 177 -5.58 -9.63 24.44
N LEU A 178 -4.36 -9.14 24.29
CA LEU A 178 -3.29 -9.40 25.26
C LEU A 178 -2.62 -8.05 25.62
N ASN A 179 -2.07 -8.02 26.83
CA ASN A 179 -2.02 -6.81 27.66
C ASN A 179 -1.03 -5.72 27.15
N TYR A 180 -1.48 -4.46 27.23
CA TYR A 180 -0.82 -3.19 26.89
C TYR A 180 -0.63 -2.90 25.37
N PRO A 181 -1.23 -1.82 24.83
CA PRO A 181 -1.21 -1.50 23.39
C PRO A 181 0.18 -1.16 22.82
N PHE A 182 1.20 -1.11 23.67
CA PHE A 182 2.60 -0.90 23.27
C PHE A 182 3.55 -2.00 23.74
N ALA A 183 3.14 -2.97 24.57
CA ALA A 183 4.09 -3.94 25.12
C ALA A 183 4.29 -5.14 24.19
N GLU A 184 3.21 -5.68 23.60
CA GLU A 184 3.30 -6.82 22.67
C GLU A 184 3.97 -6.47 21.34
N GLN A 185 3.81 -5.25 20.85
CA GLN A 185 4.57 -4.79 19.68
C GLN A 185 6.09 -4.82 19.91
N TRP A 186 6.53 -4.80 21.17
CA TRP A 186 7.92 -4.83 21.62
C TRP A 186 8.34 -6.21 22.13
N LEU A 187 7.39 -7.11 22.40
CA LEU A 187 7.61 -8.46 22.90
C LEU A 187 7.30 -9.45 21.77
N ARG A 188 8.37 -10.04 21.23
CA ARG A 188 8.37 -11.08 20.17
C ARG A 188 7.04 -11.84 20.03
N PRO A 189 6.39 -11.80 18.85
CA PRO A 189 5.42 -12.83 18.48
C PRO A 189 6.10 -14.20 18.53
N PRO A 190 5.41 -15.28 18.96
CA PRO A 190 6.01 -16.62 19.09
C PRO A 190 6.61 -17.17 17.78
N ALA A 191 6.20 -16.63 16.63
CA ALA A 191 6.71 -17.01 15.31
C ALA A 191 7.97 -16.22 14.86
N HIS A 192 8.36 -15.14 15.54
CA HIS A 192 9.41 -14.24 15.07
C HIS A 192 10.41 -13.81 16.16
N PRO A 193 11.73 -13.81 15.88
CA PRO A 193 12.75 -13.48 16.87
C PRO A 193 12.89 -11.97 17.14
N TYR A 194 12.02 -11.12 16.59
CA TYR A 194 12.09 -9.66 16.74
C TYR A 194 10.70 -9.06 16.99
N PRO A 195 10.63 -7.88 17.65
CA PRO A 195 9.43 -7.06 17.76
C PRO A 195 8.73 -6.80 16.41
N THR A 196 7.40 -6.82 16.38
CA THR A 196 6.61 -6.68 15.15
C THR A 196 6.83 -5.32 14.47
N ASN A 197 7.07 -4.27 15.25
CA ASN A 197 7.40 -2.93 14.75
C ASN A 197 8.78 -2.87 14.05
N LEU A 198 9.72 -3.75 14.41
CA LEU A 198 11.04 -3.87 13.78
C LEU A 198 11.04 -4.81 12.59
N ARG A 199 10.00 -5.64 12.42
CA ARG A 199 9.91 -6.62 11.33
C ARG A 199 10.05 -5.96 9.96
N LEU A 200 9.21 -4.98 9.65
CA LEU A 200 9.23 -4.31 8.35
C LEU A 200 10.58 -3.60 8.09
N PRO A 201 11.13 -2.80 9.01
CA PRO A 201 12.48 -2.25 8.85
C PRO A 201 13.56 -3.31 8.61
N LEU A 202 13.54 -4.43 9.34
CA LEU A 202 14.53 -5.50 9.21
C LEU A 202 14.38 -6.28 7.89
N GLU A 203 13.15 -6.57 7.46
CA GLU A 203 12.88 -7.20 6.16
C GLU A 203 13.31 -6.29 5.01
N LEU A 204 13.03 -4.98 5.09
CA LEU A 204 13.51 -3.99 4.12
C LEU A 204 15.04 -3.89 4.14
N LEU A 205 15.65 -3.92 5.32
CA LEU A 205 17.11 -3.91 5.48
C LEU A 205 17.75 -5.17 4.87
N GLN A 206 17.14 -6.34 5.08
CA GLN A 206 17.60 -7.60 4.53
C GLN A 206 17.46 -7.62 2.99
N ALA A 207 16.39 -7.06 2.45
CA ALA A 207 16.12 -7.09 1.02
C ALA A 207 16.80 -5.99 0.20
N LEU A 208 16.95 -4.80 0.77
CA LEU A 208 17.43 -3.60 0.06
C LEU A 208 18.76 -3.06 0.63
N GLY A 209 19.21 -3.60 1.75
CA GLY A 209 20.47 -3.23 2.42
C GLY A 209 20.38 -1.96 3.27
N ALA A 210 21.38 -1.78 4.15
CA ALA A 210 21.54 -0.58 4.98
C ALA A 210 21.56 0.76 4.20
N PRO A 211 22.14 0.84 2.97
CA PRO A 211 22.11 2.07 2.19
C PRO A 211 20.69 2.55 1.85
N PHE A 212 19.74 1.63 1.63
CA PHE A 212 18.36 2.01 1.35
C PHE A 212 17.70 2.72 2.53
N LEU A 213 17.89 2.20 3.75
CA LEU A 213 17.35 2.81 4.96
C LEU A 213 17.96 4.20 5.20
N ALA A 214 19.27 4.35 5.01
CA ALA A 214 19.94 5.65 5.10
C ALA A 214 19.36 6.65 4.10
N LEU A 215 19.13 6.23 2.85
CA LEU A 215 18.52 7.08 1.82
C LEU A 215 17.09 7.51 2.18
N VAL A 216 16.28 6.61 2.75
CA VAL A 216 14.92 6.95 3.22
C VAL A 216 14.99 8.01 4.33
N ILE A 217 15.86 7.83 5.32
CA ILE A 217 16.04 8.79 6.43
C ILE A 217 16.52 10.14 5.90
N CYS A 218 17.57 10.16 5.09
CA CYS A 218 18.11 11.37 4.47
C CYS A 218 17.06 12.05 3.57
N GLY A 219 16.25 11.29 2.83
CA GLY A 219 15.16 11.81 2.00
C GLY A 219 14.07 12.49 2.84
N CYS A 220 13.65 11.88 3.94
CA CYS A 220 12.70 12.46 4.88
C CYS A 220 13.22 13.75 5.52
N LEU A 221 14.48 13.74 5.98
CA LEU A 221 15.15 14.92 6.53
C LEU A 221 15.28 16.03 5.49
N GLY A 222 15.67 15.69 4.25
CA GLY A 222 15.76 16.63 3.15
C GLY A 222 14.41 17.28 2.83
N MET A 223 13.32 16.51 2.80
CA MET A 223 11.97 17.06 2.62
C MET A 223 11.56 17.99 3.76
N TRP A 224 11.93 17.68 5.01
CA TRP A 224 11.70 18.53 6.16
C TRP A 224 12.43 19.87 6.06
N ILE A 225 13.74 19.82 5.75
CA ILE A 225 14.61 21.00 5.61
C ILE A 225 14.15 21.89 4.46
N LEU A 226 13.76 21.30 3.33
CA LEU A 226 13.26 22.01 2.14
C LEU A 226 11.80 22.48 2.28
N SER A 227 11.23 22.46 3.49
CA SER A 227 9.86 22.88 3.78
C SER A 227 8.77 22.16 2.98
N ARG A 228 9.05 20.95 2.47
CA ARG A 228 8.07 20.06 1.82
C ARG A 228 7.26 19.25 2.84
N ARG A 229 6.86 19.90 3.95
CA ARG A 229 6.18 19.27 5.09
C ARG A 229 4.89 18.55 4.70
N ARG A 230 4.16 19.09 3.71
CA ARG A 230 2.95 18.46 3.17
C ARG A 230 3.25 17.13 2.49
N ASP A 231 4.29 17.07 1.67
CA ASP A 231 4.66 15.86 0.93
C ASP A 231 5.17 14.80 1.92
N LEU A 232 5.96 15.22 2.92
CA LEU A 232 6.39 14.36 4.02
C LEU A 232 5.19 13.82 4.81
N LEU A 233 4.24 14.67 5.21
CA LEU A 233 3.03 14.25 5.92
C LEU A 233 2.24 13.23 5.09
N GLY A 234 2.07 13.49 3.80
CA GLY A 234 1.41 12.57 2.90
C GLY A 234 2.10 11.22 2.80
N LEU A 235 3.44 11.18 2.73
CA LEU A 235 4.22 9.94 2.72
C LEU A 235 4.19 9.21 4.07
N VAL A 236 4.20 9.93 5.18
CA VAL A 236 4.02 9.35 6.52
C VAL A 236 2.64 8.70 6.60
N LEU A 237 1.57 9.41 6.23
CA LEU A 237 0.21 8.86 6.18
C LEU A 237 0.07 7.70 5.18
N TRP A 238 0.94 7.64 4.17
CA TRP A 238 0.97 6.54 3.20
C TRP A 238 1.55 5.26 3.79
N ILE A 239 2.61 5.38 4.60
CA ILE A 239 3.32 4.24 5.18
C ILE A 239 2.68 3.81 6.49
N LEU A 240 2.19 4.76 7.30
CA LEU A 240 1.69 4.57 8.66
C LEU A 240 0.61 3.48 8.83
N PRO A 241 -0.33 3.27 7.89
CA PRO A 241 -1.30 2.18 8.01
C PRO A 241 -0.64 0.81 8.17
N VAL A 242 0.50 0.56 7.51
CA VAL A 242 1.19 -0.74 7.54
C VAL A 242 1.65 -1.13 8.94
N PRO A 243 2.45 -0.33 9.68
CA PRO A 243 2.85 -0.65 11.04
C PRO A 243 1.69 -0.57 12.04
N LEU A 244 0.67 0.29 11.81
CA LEU A 244 -0.49 0.36 12.71
C LEU A 244 -1.31 -0.94 12.67
N ILE A 245 -1.48 -1.53 11.49
CA ILE A 245 -2.13 -2.85 11.37
C ILE A 245 -1.23 -3.95 11.89
N LEU A 246 0.05 -3.96 11.53
CA LEU A 246 0.99 -4.97 12.03
C LEU A 246 1.14 -4.93 13.56
N GLY A 247 0.94 -3.78 14.20
CA GLY A 247 0.96 -3.66 15.65
C GLY A 247 -0.39 -3.85 16.33
N ALA A 248 -1.49 -3.91 15.58
CA ALA A 248 -2.82 -4.23 16.07
C ALA A 248 -3.16 -5.73 15.94
N ILE A 249 -2.28 -6.49 15.29
CA ILE A 249 -2.25 -7.96 15.21
C ILE A 249 -1.22 -8.47 16.22
#